data_AF-A0A7C7HZE6-F1
#
_entry.id   AF-A0A7C7HZE6-F1
#
_cell.length_a   1.000
_cell.length_b   1.000
_cell.length_c   1.000
_cell.angle_alpha   90.00
_cell.angle_beta   90.00
_cell.angle_gamma   90.00
#
_symmetry.space_group_name_H-M   'P 1'
#
loop_
_entity.id
_entity.type
_entity.pdbx_description
1 polymer ?
#
loop_
_entity_poly.entity_id
_entity_poly.type
_entity_poly.pdbx_seq_one_letter_code
_entity_poly.pdbx_strand_id
1 'polypeptide(L)'
;AAYGIAIFSEIQGKKIFGVVSYAWSGLGSAFGPALVMALWWEKTTRQGIIAGLLVGFLTTIIWANIPELKALVTERLSSFVFAFIAVYIVSLQTQHDL
;
A
#
# COMPACT_ATOMS: atom_id res chain seq x y z
N ALA A 1 -9.22 18.23 -31.46
CA ALA A 1 -10.11 17.48 -30.54
C ALA A 1 -9.35 17.03 -29.28
N ALA A 2 -8.39 16.10 -29.37
CA ALA A 2 -7.66 15.51 -28.23
C ALA A 2 -7.08 16.50 -27.20
N TYR A 3 -6.44 17.58 -27.67
CA TYR A 3 -5.86 18.61 -26.79
C TYR A 3 -6.91 19.38 -25.98
N GLY A 4 -8.10 19.60 -26.56
CA GLY A 4 -9.22 20.26 -25.87
C GLY A 4 -9.86 19.37 -24.81
N ILE A 5 -9.95 18.06 -25.07
CA ILE A 5 -10.44 17.07 -24.08
C ILE A 5 -9.47 16.97 -22.90
N ALA A 6 -8.16 17.03 -23.16
CA ALA A 6 -7.13 17.03 -22.13
C ALA A 6 -7.23 18.28 -21.23
N ILE A 7 -7.34 19.47 -21.82
CA ILE A 7 -7.51 20.72 -21.06
C ILE A 7 -8.84 20.75 -20.29
N PHE A 8 -9.93 20.27 -20.89
CA PHE A 8 -11.24 20.22 -20.23
C PHE A 8 -11.26 19.25 -19.04
N SER A 9 -10.56 18.10 -19.15
CA SER A 9 -10.36 17.16 -18.04
C SER A 9 -9.57 17.77 -16.88
N GLU A 10 -8.58 18.61 -17.17
CA GLU A 10 -7.79 19.32 -16.16
C GLU A 10 -8.62 20.39 -15.43
N ILE A 11 -9.56 21.05 -16.13
CA ILE A 11 -10.45 22.09 -15.58
C ILE A 11 -11.61 21.50 -14.77
N GLN A 12 -12.19 20.36 -15.19
CA GLN A 12 -13.32 19.73 -14.48
C GLN A 12 -12.96 18.97 -13.21
N GLY A 13 -11.67 18.85 -12.90
CA GLY A 13 -11.21 18.50 -11.57
C GLY A 13 -10.75 17.05 -11.47
N LYS A 14 -9.45 16.96 -11.24
CA LYS A 14 -8.65 15.83 -10.77
C LYS A 14 -9.20 15.11 -9.51
N LYS A 15 -10.44 15.35 -9.09
CA LYS A 15 -11.07 14.80 -7.87
C LYS A 15 -11.28 13.28 -7.98
N ILE A 16 -11.89 12.78 -9.07
CA ILE A 16 -12.14 11.33 -9.21
C ILE A 16 -10.82 10.58 -9.39
N PHE A 17 -9.96 11.04 -10.30
CA PHE A 17 -8.66 10.41 -10.52
C PHE A 17 -7.79 10.41 -9.25
N GLY A 18 -7.76 11.52 -8.51
CA GLY A 18 -7.02 11.61 -7.24
C GLY A 18 -7.55 10.67 -6.16
N VAL A 19 -8.87 10.59 -5.98
CA VAL A 19 -9.50 9.69 -5.00
C VAL A 19 -9.27 8.22 -5.34
N VAL A 20 -9.42 7.86 -6.62
CA VAL A 20 -9.17 6.48 -7.09
C VAL A 20 -7.69 6.13 -6.99
N SER A 21 -6.80 7.02 -7.41
CA SER A 21 -5.35 6.81 -7.30
C SER A 21 -4.92 6.65 -5.84
N TYR A 22 -5.49 7.41 -4.92
CA TYR A 22 -5.25 7.27 -3.49
C TYR A 22 -5.72 5.92 -2.94
N ALA A 23 -6.93 5.47 -3.29
CA ALA A 23 -7.43 4.16 -2.87
C ALA A 23 -6.56 3.00 -3.42
N TRP A 24 -6.16 3.08 -4.69
CA TRP A 24 -5.27 2.11 -5.33
C TRP A 24 -3.85 2.13 -4.79
N SER A 25 -3.36 3.30 -4.37
CA SER A 25 -2.06 3.47 -3.71
C SER A 25 -1.98 2.64 -2.43
N GLY A 26 -3.04 2.64 -1.61
CA GLY A 26 -3.10 1.84 -0.37
C GLY A 26 -3.25 0.34 -0.61
N LEU A 27 -4.11 -0.06 -1.54
CA LEU A 27 -4.26 -1.48 -1.88
C LEU A 27 -2.98 -2.03 -2.52
N GLY A 28 -2.45 -1.37 -3.54
CA GLY A 28 -1.29 -1.87 -4.29
C GLY A 28 -0.03 -2.00 -3.43
N SER A 29 0.20 -1.05 -2.52
CA SER A 29 1.36 -1.07 -1.62
C SER A 29 1.27 -2.13 -0.52
N ALA A 30 0.06 -2.49 -0.08
CA ALA A 30 -0.17 -3.57 0.89
C ALA A 30 -0.10 -4.97 0.24
N PHE A 31 -0.59 -5.12 -0.99
CA PHE A 31 -0.59 -6.40 -1.70
C PHE A 31 0.80 -6.83 -2.17
N GLY A 32 1.63 -5.91 -2.67
CA GLY A 32 2.95 -6.23 -3.21
C GLY A 32 3.82 -7.07 -2.26
N PRO A 33 4.02 -6.66 -0.99
CA PRO A 33 4.82 -7.39 -0.01
C PRO A 33 4.27 -8.78 0.31
N ALA A 34 2.94 -8.88 0.46
CA ALA A 34 2.28 -10.15 0.71
C ALA A 34 2.47 -11.12 -0.47
N LEU A 35 2.38 -10.64 -1.71
CA LEU A 35 2.56 -11.45 -2.90
C LEU A 35 4.02 -11.90 -3.07
N VAL A 36 4.98 -10.98 -2.84
CA VAL A 36 6.42 -11.29 -2.90
C VAL A 36 6.79 -12.33 -1.85
N MET A 37 6.36 -12.16 -0.60
CA MET A 37 6.61 -13.12 0.47
C MET A 37 5.96 -14.48 0.18
N ALA A 38 4.71 -14.50 -0.30
CA ALA A 38 4.02 -15.74 -0.61
C ALA A 38 4.69 -16.55 -1.74
N LEU A 39 5.34 -15.89 -2.70
CA LEU A 39 6.02 -16.56 -3.82
C LEU A 39 7.45 -16.99 -3.50
N TRP A 40 8.16 -16.22 -2.69
CA TRP A 40 9.60 -16.40 -2.48
C TRP A 40 9.97 -16.99 -1.12
N TRP A 41 9.05 -16.99 -0.16
CA TRP A 41 9.31 -17.38 1.21
C TRP A 41 8.37 -18.52 1.66
N GLU A 42 8.92 -19.72 1.83
CA GLU A 42 8.15 -20.94 2.18
C GLU A 42 7.45 -20.87 3.54
N LYS A 43 8.02 -20.12 4.48
CA LYS A 43 7.49 -19.91 5.82
C LYS A 43 6.33 -18.90 5.89
N THR A 44 5.80 -18.43 4.76
CA THR A 44 4.73 -17.42 4.76
C THR A 44 3.42 -18.01 5.29
N THR A 45 2.92 -17.47 6.40
CA THR A 45 1.67 -17.91 7.02
C THR A 45 0.48 -17.05 6.58
N ARG A 46 -0.73 -17.64 6.61
CA ARG A 46 -1.97 -16.91 6.33
C ARG A 46 -2.17 -15.72 7.29
N GLN A 47 -1.82 -15.89 8.56
CA GLN A 47 -1.90 -14.82 9.55
C GLN A 47 -0.91 -13.69 9.25
N GLY A 48 0.31 -14.02 8.82
CA GLY A 48 1.32 -13.03 8.39
C GLY A 48 0.84 -12.20 7.19
N ILE A 49 0.26 -12.84 6.19
CA ILE A 49 -0.32 -12.15 5.03
C ILE A 49 -1.43 -11.17 5.44
N ILE A 50 -2.37 -11.61 6.30
CA ILE A 50 -3.49 -10.77 6.76
C ILE A 50 -2.96 -9.58 7.57
N ALA A 51 -1.99 -9.81 8.46
CA ALA A 51 -1.36 -8.75 9.24
C ALA A 51 -0.65 -7.74 8.34
N GLY A 52 0.09 -8.20 7.33
CA GLY A 52 0.74 -7.35 6.34
C GLY A 52 -0.24 -6.47 5.56
N LEU A 53 -1.35 -7.04 5.10
CA LEU A 53 -2.39 -6.31 4.39
C LEU A 53 -3.02 -5.22 5.26
N LEU A 54 -3.34 -5.54 6.52
CA LEU A 54 -3.92 -4.58 7.47
C LEU A 54 -2.93 -3.45 7.80
N VAL A 55 -1.67 -3.80 8.10
CA VAL A 55 -0.63 -2.83 8.44
C VAL A 55 -0.34 -1.92 7.25
N GLY A 56 -0.18 -2.46 6.04
CA GLY A 56 0.04 -1.66 4.83
C GLY A 56 -1.09 -0.68 4.54
N PHE A 57 -2.34 -1.15 4.66
CA PHE A 57 -3.51 -0.32 4.45
C PHE A 57 -3.61 0.82 5.48
N LEU A 58 -3.50 0.49 6.77
CA LEU A 58 -3.53 1.49 7.85
C LEU A 58 -2.37 2.48 7.74
N THR A 59 -1.17 1.99 7.43
CA THR A 59 0.01 2.84 7.23
C THR A 59 -0.24 3.84 6.11
N THR A 60 -0.81 3.42 4.98
CA THR A 60 -1.11 4.34 3.86
C THR A 60 -2.07 5.45 4.29
N ILE A 61 -3.13 5.10 5.03
CA ILE A 61 -4.10 6.08 5.51
C ILE A 61 -3.41 7.07 6.45
N ILE A 62 -2.66 6.59 7.44
CA ILE A 62 -1.97 7.43 8.41
C ILE A 62 -0.96 8.34 7.70
N TRP A 63 -0.15 7.79 6.79
CA TRP A 63 0.88 8.55 6.06
C TRP A 63 0.30 9.63 5.17
N ALA A 64 -0.83 9.36 4.50
CA ALA A 64 -1.46 10.31 3.60
C ALA A 64 -2.12 11.49 4.32
N ASN A 65 -2.48 11.31 5.60
CA ASN A 65 -3.03 12.37 6.44
C ASN A 65 -1.94 13.26 7.09
N ILE A 66 -0.65 12.90 7.00
CA ILE A 66 0.45 13.65 7.60
C ILE A 66 1.29 14.32 6.48
N PRO A 67 1.17 15.65 6.29
CA PRO A 67 1.83 16.35 5.18
C PRO A 67 3.36 16.30 5.23
N GLU A 68 3.93 16.39 6.44
CA GLU A 68 5.39 16.39 6.65
C GLU A 68 6.02 15.04 6.25
N LEU A 69 5.33 13.94 6.57
CA LEU A 69 5.77 12.58 6.22
C LEU A 69 5.72 12.33 4.72
N LYS A 70 4.71 12.89 4.03
CA LYS A 70 4.53 12.79 2.59
C LYS A 70 5.57 13.58 1.79
N ALA A 71 6.13 14.64 2.38
CA ALA A 71 7.21 15.43 1.79
C ALA A 71 8.56 14.71 1.85
N LEU A 72 8.78 13.85 2.85
CA LEU A 72 10.00 13.06 2.99
C LEU A 72 9.97 11.79 2.13
N VAL A 73 8.90 11.00 2.25
CA VAL A 73 8.77 9.69 1.57
C VAL A 73 7.33 9.51 1.10
N THR A 74 7.18 9.02 -0.13
CA THR A 74 5.85 8.74 -0.68
C THR A 74 5.11 7.68 0.15
N GLU A 75 3.82 7.91 0.37
CA GLU A 75 2.91 6.99 1.09
C GLU A 75 2.95 5.54 0.58
N ARG A 76 3.22 5.36 -0.73
CA ARG A 76 3.34 4.04 -1.38
C ARG A 76 4.54 3.24 -0.92
N LEU A 77 5.68 3.90 -0.76
CA LEU A 77 6.93 3.25 -0.40
C LEU A 77 6.94 2.90 1.09
N SER A 78 6.49 3.84 1.94
CA SER A 78 6.44 3.61 3.38
C SER A 78 5.50 2.45 3.71
N SER A 79 4.27 2.45 3.19
CA SER A 79 3.31 1.37 3.44
C SER A 79 3.79 0.01 2.94
N PHE A 80 4.50 -0.05 1.80
CA PHE A 80 5.10 -1.28 1.30
C PHE A 80 6.13 -1.85 2.30
N VAL A 81 7.01 -0.99 2.83
CA VAL A 81 8.04 -1.40 3.80
C VAL A 81 7.41 -1.88 5.10
N PHE A 82 6.44 -1.15 5.64
CA PHE A 82 5.75 -1.54 6.88
C PHE A 82 4.94 -2.83 6.71
N ALA A 83 4.26 -3.00 5.57
CA ALA A 83 3.56 -4.23 5.26
C ALA A 83 4.53 -5.42 5.14
N PHE A 84 5.69 -5.24 4.48
CA PHE A 84 6.71 -6.29 4.36
C PHE A 84 7.22 -6.75 5.74
N ILE A 85 7.55 -5.79 6.61
CA ILE A 85 8.00 -6.06 7.98
C ILE A 85 6.91 -6.78 8.77
N ALA A 86 5.65 -6.34 8.64
CA ALA A 86 4.53 -6.98 9.32
C ALA A 86 4.30 -8.43 8.86
N VAL A 87 4.34 -8.70 7.55
CA VAL A 87 4.28 -10.08 7.02
C VAL A 87 5.43 -10.88 7.61
N TYR A 88 6.66 -10.37 7.55
CA TYR A 88 7.85 -11.07 8.02
C TYR A 88 7.77 -11.44 9.51
N ILE A 89 7.50 -10.48 10.38
CA ILE A 89 7.46 -10.68 11.84
C ILE A 89 6.34 -11.64 12.23
N VAL A 90 5.11 -11.38 11.77
CA VAL A 90 3.95 -12.19 12.15
C VAL A 90 4.06 -13.59 11.57
N SER A 91 4.60 -13.72 10.36
CA SER A 91 4.83 -15.04 9.76
C SER A 91 5.82 -15.87 10.55
N LEU A 92 6.90 -15.27 11.07
CA LEU A 92 7.86 -15.96 11.95
C LEU A 92 7.26 -16.34 13.30
N GLN A 93 6.46 -15.46 13.90
CA GLN A 93 5.79 -15.74 15.18
C GLN A 93 4.79 -16.89 15.04
N THR A 94 3.88 -16.81 14.07
CA THR A 94 2.87 -17.86 13.85
C THR A 94 3.49 -19.18 13.38
N GLN A 95 4.62 -19.18 12.66
CA GLN A 95 5.31 -20.40 12.28
C GLN A 95 5.82 -21.20 13.47
N HIS A 96 6.16 -20.55 14.59
CA HIS A 96 6.65 -21.25 15.76
C HIS A 96 5.54 -22.07 16.45
N ASP A 97 4.28 -21.65 16.29
CA ASP A 97 3.12 -22.26 16.94
C ASP A 97 2.52 -23.44 16.14
N LEU A 98 3.04 -23.74 14.94
CA LEU A 98 2.60 -24.83 14.05
C LEU A 98 3.60 -25.99 14.03
#